data_AF-A0A7C4QIU6-F1
#
_entry.id   AF-A0A7C4QIU6-F1
#
_cell.length_a   1.000
_cell.length_b   1.000
_cell.length_c   1.000
_cell.angle_alpha   90.00
_cell.angle_beta   90.00
_cell.angle_gamma   90.00
#
_symmetry.space_group_name_H-M   'P 1'
#
loop_
_entity.id
_entity.type
_entity.pdbx_description
1 polymer ?
#
loop_
_entity_poly.entity_id
_entity_poly.type
_entity_poly.pdbx_seq_one_letter_code
_entity_poly.pdbx_strand_id
1 'polypeptide(L)' 'MPVTDPEAMKIVEARVLNKLVCRRCGALNPPGATKCRRCRSKSLRPKKKKIGIRK' A
#
# COMPACT_ATOMS: atom_id res chain seq x y z
N MET A 1 7.43 13.57 8.16
CA MET A 1 6.17 14.33 8.29
C MET A 1 5.36 13.65 9.38
N PRO A 2 5.32 14.18 10.60
CA PRO A 2 4.33 13.74 11.57
C PRO A 2 2.97 14.29 11.08
N VAL A 3 2.18 13.42 10.45
CA VAL A 3 0.77 13.75 10.19
C VAL A 3 0.05 13.45 11.50
N THR A 4 -0.20 14.49 12.29
CA THR A 4 -0.86 14.40 13.59
C THR A 4 -2.38 14.37 13.48
N ASP A 5 -2.93 14.87 12.38
CA ASP A 5 -4.38 14.99 12.19
C ASP A 5 -5.02 13.62 11.87
N PRO A 6 -6.00 13.16 12.66
CA PRO A 6 -6.63 11.85 12.47
C PRO A 6 -7.32 11.66 11.12
N GLU A 7 -7.90 12.74 10.55
CA GLU A 7 -8.55 12.70 9.25
C GLU A 7 -7.53 12.56 8.11
N ALA A 8 -6.45 13.33 8.16
CA ALA A 8 -5.37 13.24 7.19
C ALA A 8 -4.73 11.85 7.20
N MET A 9 -4.61 11.22 8.38
CA MET A 9 -4.12 9.84 8.51
C MET A 9 -5.04 8.84 7.80
N LYS A 10 -6.36 8.95 7.97
CA LYS A 10 -7.34 8.09 7.26
C LYS A 10 -7.25 8.27 5.75
N ILE A 11 -7.10 9.49 5.26
CA ILE A 11 -6.95 9.79 3.82
C ILE A 11 -5.68 9.15 3.27
N VAL A 12 -4.56 9.26 3.98
CA VAL A 12 -3.28 8.64 3.60
C VAL A 12 -3.38 7.12 3.63
N GLU A 13 -4.02 6.54 4.64
CA GLU A 13 -4.24 5.09 4.73
C GLU A 13 -5.02 4.57 3.53
N ALA A 14 -6.14 5.21 3.21
CA ALA A 14 -7.00 4.80 2.10
C ALA A 14 -6.32 4.96 0.74
N ARG A 15 -5.60 6.08 0.51
CA ARG A 15 -5.08 6.43 -0.83
C ARG A 15 -3.68 5.90 -1.10
N VAL A 16 -2.82 5.83 -0.09
CA VAL A 16 -1.38 5.57 -0.25
C VAL A 16 -0.97 4.19 0.28
N LEU A 17 -1.56 3.76 1.39
CA LEU A 17 -1.17 2.52 2.08
C LEU A 17 -2.05 1.33 1.70
N ASN A 18 -3.31 1.54 1.33
CA ASN A 18 -4.22 0.48 0.90
C ASN A 18 -3.93 -0.01 -0.53
N LYS A 19 -2.75 -0.60 -0.75
CA LYS A 19 -2.29 -1.12 -2.04
C LYS A 19 -1.62 -2.49 -1.88
N LEU A 20 -1.63 -3.26 -2.95
CA LEU A 20 -0.93 -4.54 -3.06
C LEU A 20 0.38 -4.37 -3.84
N VAL A 21 1.49 -4.84 -3.29
CA VAL A 21 2.82 -4.83 -3.93
C VAL A 21 3.07 -6.21 -4.55
N CYS A 22 3.52 -6.27 -5.79
CA CYS A 22 3.96 -7.53 -6.38
C CYS A 22 5.30 -7.98 -5.79
N ARG A 23 5.39 -9.24 -5.36
CA ARG A 23 6.64 -9.82 -4.84
C ARG A 23 7.72 -10.04 -5.91
N ARG A 24 7.33 -10.09 -7.19
CA ARG A 24 8.27 -10.30 -8.31
C ARG A 24 8.80 -8.99 -8.90
N CYS A 25 7.90 -8.09 -9.28
CA CYS A 25 8.28 -6.85 -9.99
C CYS A 25 8.14 -5.57 -9.16
N GLY A 26 7.68 -5.66 -7.90
CA GLY A 26 7.50 -4.49 -7.03
C GLY A 26 6.35 -3.56 -7.40
N ALA A 27 5.59 -3.84 -8.47
CA ALA A 27 4.51 -2.97 -8.91
C ALA A 27 3.41 -2.83 -7.84
N LEU A 28 2.90 -1.60 -7.69
CA LEU A 28 1.71 -1.31 -6.88
C LEU A 28 0.44 -1.63 -7.68
N ASN A 29 -0.46 -2.36 -7.05
CA ASN A 29 -1.75 -2.81 -7.58
C ASN A 29 -2.86 -2.34 -6.63
N PRO A 30 -4.10 -2.17 -7.14
CA PRO A 30 -5.23 -1.75 -6.33
C PRO A 30 -5.56 -2.79 -5.24
N PRO A 31 -6.22 -2.37 -4.14
CA PRO A 31 -6.75 -3.29 -3.15
C PRO A 31 -7.78 -4.21 -3.82
N GLY A 32 -7.63 -5.53 -3.65
CA GLY A 32 -8.47 -6.54 -4.31
C GLY A 32 -7.95 -7.06 -5.67
N ALA A 33 -6.79 -6.60 -6.15
CA ALA A 33 -6.19 -7.16 -7.37
C ALA A 33 -5.85 -8.65 -7.19
N THR A 34 -6.28 -9.49 -8.13
CA THR A 34 -5.97 -10.93 -8.17
C THR A 34 -4.65 -11.24 -8.90
N LYS A 35 -4.20 -10.32 -9.77
CA LYS A 35 -2.97 -10.44 -10.56
C LYS A 35 -2.25 -9.10 -10.67
N CYS A 36 -0.93 -9.15 -10.85
CA CYS A 36 -0.13 -7.96 -11.06
C CYS A 36 -0.39 -7.33 -12.44
N ARG A 37 -0.62 -6.02 -12.49
CA ARG A 37 -0.84 -5.27 -13.74
C ARG A 37 0.36 -5.25 -14.71
N ARG A 38 1.58 -5.50 -14.21
CA ARG A 38 2.81 -5.52 -15.03
C ARG A 38 3.22 -6.94 -15.42
N CYS A 39 3.59 -7.77 -14.45
CA CYS A 39 4.13 -9.11 -14.73
C CYS A 39 3.08 -10.23 -14.72
N ARG A 40 1.80 -9.92 -14.50
CA ARG A 40 0.67 -10.89 -14.44
C ARG A 40 0.79 -11.98 -13.36
N SER A 41 1.81 -11.93 -12.50
CA SER A 41 1.96 -12.83 -11.36
C SER A 41 0.83 -12.64 -10.35
N LYS A 42 0.38 -13.75 -9.74
CA LYS A 42 -0.59 -13.77 -8.63
C LYS A 42 0.08 -13.57 -7.26
N SER A 43 1.41 -13.48 -7.21
CA SER A 43 2.19 -13.29 -5.98
C SER A 43 2.19 -11.83 -5.50
N LEU A 44 1.05 -11.39 -4.98
CA LEU A 44 0.85 -10.06 -4.40
C LEU A 44 0.97 -10.10 -2.88
N ARG A 45 1.47 -9.02 -2.28
CA ARG A 45 1.50 -8.82 -0.82
C ARG A 45 0.88 -7.48 -0.45
N PRO A 46 0.25 -7.34 0.72
CA PRO A 46 -0.17 -6.04 1.22
C PRO A 46 1.04 -5.12 1.46
N LYS A 47 0.86 -3.82 1.19
CA LYS A 47 1.84 -2.80 1.55
C LYS A 47 1.86 -2.61 3.07
N LYS A 48 3.05 -2.36 3.62
CA LYS A 48 3.24 -2.17 5.07
C LYS A 48 2.55 -0.88 5.48
N LYS A 49 1.65 -0.96 6.47
CA LYS A 49 0.86 0.17 6.99
C LYS A 49 1.56 0.94 8.13
N LYS A 50 2.87 0.78 8.32
CA LYS A 50 3.57 1.57 9.36
C LYS A 50 3.67 3.01 8.90
N ILE A 51 2.84 3.86 9.46
CA ILE A 51 3.03 5.30 9.44
C ILE A 51 4.14 5.57 10.45
N GLY A 52 5.23 6.17 9.99
CA GLY A 52 6.43 6.36 10.80
C GLY A 52 6.20 7.36 11.92
N ILE A 53 5.57 6.92 13.01
CA ILE A 53 5.85 7.47 14.32
C ILE A 53 7.23 6.89 14.66
N ARG A 54 8.28 7.65 14.34
CA ARG A 54 9.58 7.40 14.95
C ARG A 54 9.34 7.66 16.44
N LYS A 55 9.30 6.58 17.23
CA LYS A 55 9.37 6.67 18.69
C LYS A 55 10.66 7.37 19.07
#